data_AF-A0A529KAC3-F1
#
_entry.id   AF-A0A529KAC3-F1
#
_cell.length_a   1.000
_cell.length_b   1.000
_cell.length_c   1.000
_cell.angle_alpha   90.00
_cell.angle_beta   90.00
_cell.angle_gamma   90.00
#
_symmetry.space_group_name_H-M   'P 1'
#
loop_
_entity.id
_entity.type
_entity.pdbx_description
1 polymer ?
#
loop_
_entity_poly.entity_id
_entity_poly.type
_entity_poly.pdbx_seq_one_letter_code
_entity_poly.pdbx_strand_id
1 'polypeptide(L)'
;MGLMDKHAIIEKNATLLLVGSLLVVTVGGIVEIAPLFYLDNTIEKVEGMRPYSPLELVGRNIYMREGCFLCHSQMIRPFRDEVERYGHYSLAAESMYDHPFQWGSKRTGPDLARVGDRYSNAWHVAHLTDPRSVVSES
;
A
#
# COMPACT_ATOMS: atom_id res chain seq x y z
N MET A 1 -16.14 26.76 40.85
CA MET A 1 -15.99 26.66 39.38
C MET A 1 -15.75 25.22 39.04
N GLY A 2 -16.73 24.60 38.40
CA GLY A 2 -16.62 23.22 37.93
C GLY A 2 -15.64 23.10 36.78
N LEU A 3 -15.28 21.87 36.42
CA LEU A 3 -14.44 21.59 35.24
C LEU A 3 -15.05 22.18 33.95
N MET A 4 -16.38 22.21 33.85
CA MET A 4 -17.10 22.78 32.71
C MET A 4 -16.93 24.31 32.61
N ASP A 5 -16.83 25.06 33.71
CA ASP A 5 -16.68 26.53 33.63
C ASP A 5 -15.31 26.98 33.08
N LYS A 6 -14.32 26.07 33.03
CA LYS A 6 -12.93 26.37 32.65
C LYS A 6 -12.67 26.26 31.14
N HIS A 7 -13.58 25.68 30.35
CA HIS A 7 -13.38 25.53 28.90
C HIS A 7 -13.32 26.90 28.18
N ALA A 8 -13.99 27.92 28.71
CA ALA A 8 -14.03 29.26 28.14
C ALA A 8 -12.64 29.92 28.02
N ILE A 9 -11.67 29.49 28.85
CA ILE A 9 -10.28 29.96 28.79
C ILE A 9 -9.60 29.45 27.51
N ILE A 10 -9.88 28.20 27.13
CA ILE A 10 -9.32 27.57 25.93
C ILE A 10 -10.03 28.13 24.68
N GLU A 11 -11.35 28.21 24.69
CA GLU A 11 -12.14 28.70 23.55
C GLU A 11 -11.84 30.15 23.17
N LYS A 12 -11.56 31.01 24.15
CA LYS A 12 -11.28 32.43 23.91
C LYS A 12 -9.82 32.72 23.58
N ASN A 13 -8.93 31.73 23.71
CA ASN A 13 -7.50 31.88 23.46
C ASN A 13 -7.08 31.01 22.26
N ALA A 14 -6.92 31.65 21.11
CA ALA A 14 -6.55 30.96 19.86
C ALA A 14 -5.24 30.15 19.98
N THR A 15 -4.25 30.64 20.72
CA THR A 15 -2.98 29.93 20.92
C THR A 15 -3.17 28.66 21.76
N LEU A 16 -3.93 28.73 22.85
CA LEU A 16 -4.21 27.56 23.68
C LEU A 16 -5.03 26.50 22.92
N LEU A 17 -6.03 26.95 22.16
CA LEU A 17 -6.82 26.04 21.32
C LEU A 17 -5.94 25.37 20.25
N LEU A 18 -5.09 26.14 19.56
CA LEU A 18 -4.21 25.60 18.52
C LEU A 18 -3.20 24.59 19.08
N VAL A 19 -2.55 24.89 20.21
CA VAL A 19 -1.62 23.96 20.86
C VAL A 19 -2.35 22.72 21.35
N GLY A 20 -3.52 22.87 21.97
CA GLY A 20 -4.34 21.75 22.43
C GLY A 20 -4.76 20.83 21.27
N SER A 21 -5.25 21.40 20.17
CA SER A 21 -5.63 20.64 18.97
C SER A 21 -4.44 19.93 18.33
N LEU A 22 -3.27 20.59 18.27
CA LEU A 22 -2.05 19.96 17.77
C LEU A 22 -1.66 18.74 18.63
N LEU A 23 -1.65 18.90 19.95
CA LEU A 23 -1.34 17.80 20.87
C LEU A 23 -2.30 16.63 20.65
N VAL A 24 -3.62 16.88 20.56
CA VAL A 24 -4.63 15.84 20.35
C VAL A 24 -4.44 15.12 19.01
N VAL A 25 -4.25 15.84 17.90
CA VAL A 25 -4.12 15.21 16.57
C VAL A 25 -2.82 14.40 16.43
N THR A 26 -1.73 14.82 17.09
CA THR A 26 -0.44 14.10 17.01
C THR A 26 -0.44 12.74 17.71
N VAL A 27 -1.33 12.51 18.70
CA VAL A 27 -1.37 11.23 19.43
C VAL A 27 -1.58 10.05 18.48
N GLY A 28 -2.50 10.14 17.51
CA GLY A 28 -2.77 9.07 16.55
C GLY A 28 -1.54 8.72 15.71
N GLY A 29 -0.90 9.73 15.12
CA GLY A 29 0.31 9.53 14.30
C GLY A 29 1.48 8.93 15.11
N ILE A 30 1.68 9.37 16.36
CA ILE A 30 2.73 8.83 17.22
C ILE A 30 2.45 7.36 17.55
N VAL A 31 1.21 7.01 17.91
CA VAL A 31 0.87 5.64 18.34
C VAL A 31 0.84 4.65 17.16
N GLU A 32 0.42 5.09 15.97
CA GLU A 32 0.28 4.21 14.80
C GLU A 32 1.59 4.09 13.99
N ILE A 33 2.31 5.20 13.78
CA ILE A 33 3.47 5.24 12.85
C ILE A 33 4.78 4.97 13.60
N ALA A 34 5.01 5.60 14.75
CA ALA A 34 6.32 5.54 15.41
C ALA A 34 6.74 4.11 15.79
N PRO A 35 5.88 3.24 16.34
CA PRO A 35 6.26 1.87 16.66
C PRO A 35 6.67 1.04 15.44
N LEU A 36 6.07 1.28 14.26
CA LEU A 36 6.37 0.51 13.05
C LEU A 36 7.83 0.66 12.58
N PHE A 37 8.54 1.73 12.99
CA PHE A 37 9.97 1.88 12.71
C PHE A 37 10.87 0.99 13.58
N TYR A 38 10.38 0.52 14.73
CA TYR A 38 11.17 -0.22 15.73
C TYR A 38 10.72 -1.68 15.89
N LEU A 39 9.56 -2.04 15.34
CA LEU A 39 8.99 -3.39 15.44
C LEU A 39 9.60 -4.34 14.41
N ASP A 40 10.72 -4.97 14.76
CA ASP A 40 11.40 -5.99 13.94
C ASP A 40 10.54 -7.25 13.68
N ASN A 41 9.52 -7.48 14.50
CA ASN A 41 8.64 -8.64 14.45
C ASN A 41 7.56 -8.58 13.36
N THR A 42 7.33 -7.41 12.76
CA THR A 42 6.32 -7.26 11.68
C THR A 42 6.87 -7.63 10.31
N ILE A 43 8.20 -7.75 10.17
CA ILE A 43 8.87 -8.07 8.91
C ILE A 43 9.28 -9.54 8.93
N GLU A 44 8.42 -10.42 8.41
CA GLU A 44 8.79 -11.82 8.19
C GLU A 44 9.96 -11.91 7.19
N LYS A 45 11.08 -12.52 7.57
CA LYS A 45 12.20 -12.68 6.65
C LYS A 45 11.82 -13.66 5.54
N VAL A 46 11.63 -13.14 4.32
CA VAL A 46 11.41 -13.98 3.13
C VAL A 46 12.75 -14.30 2.49
N GLU A 47 13.05 -15.59 2.35
CA GLU A 47 14.26 -16.05 1.67
C GLU A 47 14.19 -15.71 0.17
N GLY A 48 15.28 -15.14 -0.38
CA GLY A 48 15.39 -14.80 -1.80
C GLY A 48 14.88 -13.41 -2.21
N MET A 49 14.34 -12.63 -1.27
CA MET A 49 13.88 -11.26 -1.56
C MET A 49 15.08 -10.31 -1.74
N ARG A 50 15.20 -9.70 -2.92
CA ARG A 50 16.29 -8.78 -3.30
C ARG A 50 15.74 -7.44 -3.79
N PRO A 51 16.53 -6.36 -3.74
CA PRO A 51 16.18 -5.14 -4.46
C PRO A 51 15.91 -5.40 -5.94
N TYR A 52 15.05 -4.57 -6.53
CA TYR A 52 14.79 -4.59 -7.97
C TYR A 52 16.09 -4.41 -8.76
N SER A 53 16.24 -5.18 -9.83
CA SER A 53 17.26 -4.94 -10.84
C SER A 53 16.97 -3.60 -11.54
N PRO A 54 17.97 -2.99 -12.21
CA PRO A 54 17.77 -1.70 -12.87
C PRO A 54 16.60 -1.69 -13.87
N LEU A 55 16.41 -2.77 -14.63
CA LEU A 55 15.32 -2.86 -15.60
C LEU A 55 13.95 -3.03 -14.92
N GLU A 56 13.86 -3.85 -13.87
CA GLU A 56 12.64 -4.01 -13.07
C GLU A 56 12.24 -2.67 -12.41
N LEU A 57 13.22 -1.91 -11.91
CA LEU A 57 12.97 -0.60 -11.28
C LEU A 57 12.46 0.43 -12.30
N VAL A 58 13.00 0.46 -13.52
CA VAL A 58 12.47 1.29 -14.61
C VAL A 58 11.05 0.85 -14.97
N GLY A 59 10.80 -0.45 -15.08
CA GLY A 59 9.45 -0.99 -15.32
C GLY A 59 8.45 -0.59 -14.24
N ARG A 60 8.85 -0.63 -12.97
CA ARG A 60 8.06 -0.17 -11.82
C ARG A 60 7.74 1.33 -11.89
N ASN A 61 8.70 2.15 -12.31
CA ASN A 61 8.45 3.58 -12.50
C ASN A 61 7.45 3.83 -13.64
N ILE A 62 7.47 3.02 -14.70
CA ILE A 62 6.48 3.07 -15.77
C ILE A 62 5.10 2.62 -15.24
N TYR A 63 5.03 1.54 -14.47
CA TYR A 63 3.79 1.08 -13.82
C TYR A 63 3.12 2.20 -13.00
N MET A 64 3.92 2.96 -12.24
CA MET A 64 3.43 4.12 -11.50
C MET A 64 3.03 5.28 -12.42
N ARG A 65 3.83 5.58 -13.45
CA ARG A 65 3.55 6.66 -14.41
C ARG A 65 2.23 6.45 -15.15
N GLU A 66 1.96 5.22 -15.58
CA GLU A 66 0.73 4.85 -16.29
C GLU A 66 -0.48 4.67 -15.34
N GLY A 67 -0.28 4.81 -14.03
CA GLY A 67 -1.35 4.73 -13.05
C GLY A 67 -1.98 3.33 -12.93
N CYS A 68 -1.21 2.27 -13.21
CA CYS A 68 -1.74 0.89 -13.16
C CYS A 68 -2.32 0.54 -11.78
N PHE A 69 -1.79 1.15 -10.71
CA PHE A 69 -2.27 1.01 -9.33
C PHE A 69 -3.72 1.50 -9.11
N LEU A 70 -4.28 2.30 -10.04
CA LEU A 70 -5.68 2.76 -9.96
C LEU A 70 -6.67 1.63 -10.27
N CYS A 71 -6.23 0.61 -11.02
CA CYS A 71 -7.06 -0.52 -11.42
C CYS A 71 -6.62 -1.84 -10.78
N HIS A 72 -5.34 -1.97 -10.44
CA HIS A 72 -4.74 -3.20 -9.93
C HIS A 72 -4.16 -2.99 -8.54
N SER A 73 -4.39 -3.96 -7.65
CA SER A 73 -3.71 -4.02 -6.36
C SER A 73 -2.51 -4.94 -6.39
N GLN A 74 -1.55 -4.71 -5.50
CA GLN A 74 -0.48 -5.65 -5.18
C GLN A 74 -0.49 -5.97 -3.68
N MET A 75 -1.61 -6.52 -3.19
CA MET A 75 -1.72 -6.97 -1.80
C MET A 75 -2.84 -8.03 -1.69
N ILE A 76 -2.43 -9.29 -1.53
CA ILE A 76 -3.37 -10.42 -1.37
C ILE A 76 -3.73 -10.55 0.11
N ARG A 77 -5.04 -10.57 0.40
CA ARG A 77 -5.56 -10.67 1.77
C ARG A 77 -5.54 -12.12 2.27
N PRO A 78 -5.44 -12.37 3.59
CA PRO A 78 -5.36 -13.72 4.16
C PRO A 78 -6.73 -14.43 4.25
N PHE A 79 -7.46 -14.46 3.13
CA PHE A 79 -8.72 -15.19 2.99
C PHE A 79 -8.55 -16.35 2.02
N ARG A 80 -9.28 -17.45 2.25
CA ARG A 80 -9.19 -18.65 1.40
C ARG A 80 -9.46 -18.35 -0.08
N ASP A 81 -10.52 -17.59 -0.39
CA ASP A 81 -10.89 -17.24 -1.77
C ASP A 81 -9.81 -16.40 -2.48
N GLU A 82 -9.17 -15.48 -1.75
CA GLU A 82 -8.04 -14.69 -2.28
C GLU A 82 -6.85 -15.59 -2.57
N VAL A 83 -6.57 -16.54 -1.66
CA VAL A 83 -5.44 -17.46 -1.81
C VAL A 83 -5.65 -18.43 -2.97
N GLU A 84 -6.86 -18.96 -3.14
CA GLU A 84 -7.21 -19.82 -4.27
C GLU A 84 -7.08 -19.07 -5.60
N ARG A 85 -7.40 -17.77 -5.64
CA ARG A 85 -7.36 -16.95 -6.86
C ARG A 85 -5.95 -16.44 -7.20
N TYR A 86 -5.26 -15.86 -6.21
CA TYR A 86 -4.04 -15.09 -6.40
C TYR A 86 -2.79 -15.75 -5.80
N GLY A 87 -2.92 -16.85 -5.05
CA GLY A 87 -1.81 -17.52 -4.38
C GLY A 87 -1.61 -17.02 -2.95
N HIS A 88 -0.48 -17.35 -2.32
CA HIS A 88 -0.23 -17.05 -0.90
C HIS A 88 -0.57 -15.57 -0.53
N TYR A 89 -1.07 -15.31 0.67
CA TYR A 89 -1.34 -13.92 1.07
C TYR A 89 -0.04 -13.11 1.10
N SER A 90 -0.14 -11.79 0.92
CA SER A 90 1.05 -10.94 0.88
C SER A 90 1.68 -10.80 2.25
N LEU A 91 3.00 -10.79 2.30
CA LEU A 91 3.77 -10.59 3.52
C LEU A 91 4.36 -9.18 3.55
N ALA A 92 4.48 -8.59 4.73
CA ALA A 92 5.00 -7.23 4.87
C ALA A 92 6.40 -7.06 4.26
N ALA A 93 7.24 -8.10 4.35
CA ALA A 93 8.59 -8.07 3.79
C ALA A 93 8.65 -8.06 2.27
N GLU A 94 7.61 -8.50 1.57
CA GLU A 94 7.58 -8.49 0.09
C GLU A 94 7.59 -7.04 -0.45
N SER A 95 7.10 -6.08 0.34
CA SER A 95 7.09 -4.64 -0.02
C SER A 95 8.18 -3.83 0.67
N MET A 96 9.18 -4.46 1.28
CA MET A 96 10.23 -3.76 2.03
C MET A 96 11.07 -2.80 1.16
N TYR A 97 11.28 -3.13 -0.11
CA TYR A 97 12.01 -2.28 -1.06
C TYR A 97 11.10 -1.36 -1.91
N ASP A 98 9.80 -1.35 -1.64
CA ASP A 98 8.87 -0.55 -2.41
C ASP A 98 8.81 0.90 -1.92
N HIS A 99 9.39 1.80 -2.73
CA HIS A 99 9.31 3.23 -2.49
C HIS A 99 8.67 3.94 -3.70
N PRO A 100 7.42 4.43 -3.62
CA PRO A 100 6.42 4.17 -2.57
C PRO A 100 5.75 2.78 -2.70
N PHE A 101 5.17 2.24 -1.62
CA PHE A 101 4.44 0.96 -1.64
C PHE A 101 3.38 0.90 -2.77
N GLN A 102 3.15 -0.28 -3.34
CA GLN A 102 2.21 -0.49 -4.47
C GLN A 102 0.94 -1.27 -4.09
N TRP A 103 0.60 -1.30 -2.81
CA TRP A 103 -0.67 -1.89 -2.39
C TRP A 103 -1.82 -1.07 -2.98
N GLY A 104 -2.78 -1.76 -3.60
CA GLY A 104 -3.89 -1.08 -4.26
C GLY A 104 -5.03 -0.79 -3.29
N SER A 105 -5.80 0.24 -3.61
CA SER A 105 -7.04 0.60 -2.91
C SER A 105 -8.30 0.18 -3.68
N LYS A 106 -8.15 -0.27 -4.93
CA LYS A 106 -9.24 -0.68 -5.82
C LYS A 106 -8.79 -1.85 -6.71
N ARG A 107 -9.77 -2.69 -7.10
CA ARG A 107 -9.61 -3.77 -8.08
C ARG A 107 -10.66 -3.64 -9.17
N THR A 108 -10.32 -2.91 -10.23
CA THR A 108 -11.05 -2.99 -11.51
C THR A 108 -10.51 -4.14 -12.34
N GLY A 109 -9.18 -4.31 -12.36
CA GLY A 109 -8.51 -5.52 -12.81
C GLY A 109 -8.10 -6.43 -11.64
N PRO A 110 -7.54 -7.62 -11.94
CA PRO A 110 -7.10 -8.58 -10.92
C PRO A 110 -5.91 -8.05 -10.08
N ASP A 111 -5.68 -8.66 -8.91
CA ASP A 111 -4.46 -8.40 -8.12
C ASP A 111 -3.20 -8.93 -8.85
N LEU A 112 -2.11 -8.18 -8.76
CA LEU A 112 -0.85 -8.44 -9.47
C LEU A 112 0.32 -8.82 -8.54
N ALA A 113 0.10 -8.99 -7.23
CA ALA A 113 1.17 -9.30 -6.27
C ALA A 113 1.93 -10.59 -6.61
N ARG A 114 1.28 -11.53 -7.31
CA ARG A 114 1.86 -12.82 -7.70
C ARG A 114 1.64 -13.15 -9.18
N VAL A 115 1.83 -12.16 -10.05
CA VAL A 115 1.71 -12.35 -11.50
C VAL A 115 2.92 -13.07 -12.10
N GLY A 116 4.13 -12.86 -11.57
CA GLY A 116 5.39 -13.58 -11.87
C GLY A 116 5.41 -14.37 -13.17
N ASP A 117 5.64 -15.68 -13.09
CA ASP A 117 5.66 -16.61 -14.23
C ASP A 117 4.27 -17.17 -14.58
N ARG A 118 3.16 -16.53 -14.16
CA ARG A 118 1.81 -16.99 -14.52
C ARG A 118 1.53 -16.84 -16.02
N TYR A 119 2.15 -15.86 -16.66
CA TYR A 119 1.98 -15.57 -18.08
C TYR A 119 3.34 -15.42 -18.76
N SER A 120 3.42 -15.72 -20.05
CA SER A 120 4.65 -15.52 -20.81
C SER A 120 4.89 -14.04 -21.11
N ASN A 121 6.15 -13.65 -21.32
CA ASN A 121 6.48 -12.28 -21.74
C ASN A 121 5.76 -11.88 -23.03
N ALA A 122 5.56 -12.82 -23.96
CA ALA A 122 4.80 -12.58 -25.19
C ALA A 122 3.32 -12.26 -24.90
N TRP A 123 2.71 -12.93 -23.92
CA TRP A 123 1.35 -12.61 -23.47
C TRP A 123 1.29 -11.22 -22.85
N HIS A 124 2.25 -10.86 -21.99
CA HIS A 124 2.30 -9.51 -21.40
C HIS A 124 2.43 -8.41 -22.46
N VAL A 125 3.26 -8.61 -23.48
CA VAL A 125 3.39 -7.64 -24.59
C VAL A 125 2.08 -7.49 -25.36
N ALA A 126 1.41 -8.60 -25.71
CA ALA A 126 0.14 -8.56 -26.40
C ALA A 126 -0.95 -7.87 -25.55
N HIS A 127 -1.09 -8.27 -24.28
CA HIS A 127 -2.07 -7.72 -23.33
C HIS A 127 -1.84 -6.23 -23.07
N LEU A 128 -0.60 -5.77 -22.92
CA LEU A 128 -0.31 -4.34 -22.70
C LEU A 128 -0.47 -3.49 -23.96
N THR A 129 -0.38 -4.09 -25.15
CA THR A 129 -0.58 -3.39 -26.43
C THR A 129 -2.07 -3.20 -26.72
N ASP A 130 -2.87 -4.27 -26.58
CA ASP A 130 -4.32 -4.22 -26.67
C ASP A 130 -4.93 -5.32 -25.78
N PRO A 131 -5.39 -5.01 -24.56
CA PRO A 131 -5.95 -6.00 -23.63
C PRO A 131 -7.09 -6.81 -24.25
N ARG A 132 -7.91 -6.18 -25.10
CA ARG A 132 -9.08 -6.80 -25.74
C ARG A 132 -8.71 -7.81 -26.82
N SER A 133 -7.49 -7.76 -27.34
CA SER A 133 -6.99 -8.75 -28.31
C SER A 133 -6.78 -10.13 -27.69
N VAL A 134 -6.54 -10.19 -26.37
CA VAL A 134 -6.28 -11.44 -25.63
C VAL A 134 -7.36 -11.75 -24.59
N VAL A 135 -8.07 -10.75 -24.09
CA VAL A 135 -9.18 -10.87 -23.14
C VAL A 135 -10.28 -9.89 -23.56
N SER A 136 -11.24 -10.38 -24.34
CA SER A 136 -12.24 -9.57 -25.05
C SER A 136 -13.06 -8.59 -24.20
N GLU A 137 -13.26 -8.94 -22.94
CA GLU A 137 -14.09 -8.26 -21.95
C GLU A 137 -13.33 -7.23 -21.09
N SER A 138 -12.04 -7.00 -21.39
CA SER A 138 -11.18 -6.02 -20.70
C SER A 138 -11.53 -4.57 -20.98
#